data_AF-K9WC55-F1
#
_entry.id   AF-K9WC55-F1
#
_cell.length_a   1.000
_cell.length_b   1.000
_cell.length_c   1.000
_cell.angle_alpha   90.00
_cell.angle_beta   90.00
_cell.angle_gamma   90.00
#
_symmetry.space_group_name_H-M   'P 1'
#
loop_
_entity.id
_entity.type
_entity.pdbx_description
1 polymer ?
#
loop_
_entity_poly.entity_id
_entity_poly.type
_entity_poly.pdbx_seq_one_letter_code
_entity_poly.pdbx_strand_id
1 'polypeptide(L)'
;MTALAKLAVGLVCFALAFVLASLVEYWLHRLMHVSPRIGERHRDHHRRNEGQGVVWEFRDYIRGSFLVMGLMFFLSWEAGIGWCLGGVSYAAFSAYAHQLQHENPTKCFWMKMPVHYVHHKYGMWHHNFGLAVDWWDRVFGTYKPVEWLTQEELSQPERGYLQLRWW
;
A
#
# COMPACT_ATOMS: atom_id res chain seq x y z
N MET A 1 -2.52 11.72 -33.24
CA MET A 1 -3.14 12.22 -31.99
C MET A 1 -2.60 13.61 -31.68
N THR A 2 -3.45 14.51 -31.16
CA THR A 2 -3.00 15.82 -30.68
C THR A 2 -2.19 15.69 -29.39
N ALA A 3 -1.43 16.72 -29.00
CA ALA A 3 -0.72 16.74 -27.72
C ALA A 3 -1.67 16.57 -26.52
N LEU A 4 -2.87 17.16 -26.61
CA LEU A 4 -3.90 16.99 -25.59
C LEU A 4 -4.38 15.54 -25.47
N ALA A 5 -4.62 14.86 -26.59
CA ALA A 5 -5.03 13.46 -26.58
C ALA A 5 -3.93 12.55 -26.00
N LYS A 6 -2.67 12.82 -26.33
CA LYS A 6 -1.49 12.13 -25.77
C LYS A 6 -1.39 12.29 -24.25
N LEU A 7 -1.53 13.53 -23.75
CA LEU A 7 -1.54 13.81 -22.32
C LEU A 7 -2.69 13.10 -21.61
N ALA A 8 -3.90 13.15 -22.19
CA ALA A 8 -5.07 12.47 -21.64
C ALA A 8 -4.85 10.95 -21.51
N VAL A 9 -4.27 10.31 -22.54
CA VAL A 9 -3.90 8.88 -22.49
C VAL A 9 -2.95 8.60 -21.32
N GLY A 10 -1.91 9.40 -21.15
CA GLY A 10 -0.96 9.26 -20.04
C GLY A 10 -1.62 9.39 -18.67
N LEU A 11 -2.47 10.40 -18.48
CA LEU A 11 -3.18 10.64 -17.21
C LEU A 11 -4.17 9.51 -16.87
N VAL A 12 -4.88 8.99 -17.87
CA VAL A 12 -5.79 7.85 -17.68
C VAL A 12 -4.99 6.60 -17.30
N CYS A 13 -3.89 6.31 -18.00
CA CYS A 13 -3.04 5.17 -17.68
C CYS A 13 -2.42 5.28 -16.29
N PHE A 14 -2.02 6.49 -15.86
CA PHE A 14 -1.55 6.76 -14.52
C PHE A 14 -2.61 6.43 -13.47
N ALA A 15 -3.82 6.96 -13.62
CA ALA A 15 -4.91 6.74 -12.67
C ALA A 15 -5.28 5.26 -12.59
N LEU A 16 -5.37 4.58 -13.74
CA LEU A 16 -5.66 3.14 -13.81
C LEU A 16 -4.56 2.31 -13.13
N ALA A 17 -3.29 2.61 -13.39
CA ALA A 17 -2.18 1.90 -12.76
C ALA A 17 -2.15 2.10 -11.24
N PHE A 18 -2.40 3.32 -10.77
CA PHE A 18 -2.45 3.62 -9.33
C PHE A 18 -3.56 2.83 -8.63
N VAL A 19 -4.78 2.87 -9.18
CA VAL A 19 -5.93 2.13 -8.63
C VAL A 19 -5.71 0.62 -8.74
N LEU A 20 -5.21 0.12 -9.86
CA LEU A 20 -4.94 -1.31 -10.02
C LEU A 20 -3.84 -1.79 -9.08
N ALA A 21 -2.77 -1.01 -8.88
CA ALA A 21 -1.72 -1.35 -7.92
C ALA A 21 -2.27 -1.49 -6.50
N SER A 22 -3.23 -0.63 -6.10
CA SER A 22 -3.92 -0.77 -4.81
C SER A 22 -4.75 -2.05 -4.69
N LEU A 23 -5.37 -2.48 -5.78
CA LEU A 23 -6.13 -3.74 -5.82
C LEU A 23 -5.19 -4.95 -5.74
N VAL A 24 -4.06 -4.89 -6.45
CA VAL A 24 -3.04 -5.94 -6.44
C VAL A 24 -2.42 -6.06 -5.05
N GLU A 25 -2.09 -4.95 -4.39
CA GLU A 25 -1.63 -4.93 -2.99
C GLU A 25 -2.60 -5.67 -2.07
N TYR A 26 -3.88 -5.32 -2.12
CA TYR A 26 -4.93 -5.94 -1.31
C TYR A 26 -4.97 -7.47 -1.49
N TRP A 27 -5.00 -7.95 -2.74
CA TRP A 27 -5.06 -9.38 -3.02
C TRP A 27 -3.76 -10.11 -2.71
N LEU A 28 -2.60 -9.48 -2.94
CA LEU A 28 -1.31 -10.05 -2.55
C LEU A 28 -1.20 -10.19 -1.04
N HIS A 29 -1.65 -9.20 -0.26
CA HIS A 29 -1.66 -9.29 1.19
C HIS A 29 -2.55 -10.46 1.66
N ARG A 30 -3.75 -10.62 1.08
CA ARG A 30 -4.59 -11.80 1.33
C ARG A 30 -3.90 -13.11 0.98
N LEU A 31 -3.21 -13.16 -0.16
CA LEU A 31 -2.47 -14.33 -0.60
C LEU A 31 -1.32 -14.68 0.37
N MET A 32 -0.65 -13.67 0.93
CA MET A 32 0.37 -13.87 1.97
C MET A 32 -0.22 -14.46 3.25
N HIS A 33 -1.49 -14.20 3.58
CA HIS A 33 -2.15 -14.83 4.73
C HIS A 33 -2.58 -16.27 4.47
N VAL A 34 -2.86 -16.64 3.22
CA VAL A 34 -3.34 -17.98 2.86
C VAL A 34 -2.19 -18.94 2.48
N SER A 35 -1.16 -18.44 1.79
CA SER A 35 -0.08 -19.29 1.26
C SER A 35 1.14 -19.28 2.17
N PRO A 36 1.56 -20.43 2.74
CA PRO A 36 2.75 -20.50 3.57
C PRO A 36 4.03 -20.04 2.87
N ARG A 37 4.14 -20.33 1.56
CA ARG A 37 5.31 -20.02 0.74
C ARG A 37 5.40 -18.53 0.40
N ILE A 38 4.28 -17.92 0.00
CA ILE A 38 4.25 -16.50 -0.38
C ILE A 38 4.31 -15.62 0.88
N GLY A 39 3.64 -16.06 1.93
CA GLY A 39 3.53 -15.35 3.20
C GLY A 39 4.64 -15.58 4.20
N GLU A 40 5.71 -16.30 3.87
CA GLU A 40 6.76 -16.64 4.86
C GLU A 40 7.30 -15.38 5.55
N ARG A 41 7.73 -14.41 4.76
CA ARG A 41 8.21 -13.11 5.26
C ARG A 41 7.12 -12.32 5.96
N HIS A 42 5.89 -12.39 5.44
CA HIS A 42 4.74 -11.70 6.01
C HIS A 42 4.36 -12.23 7.40
N ARG A 43 4.47 -13.54 7.63
CA ARG A 43 4.25 -14.14 8.95
C ARG A 43 5.31 -13.71 9.95
N ASP A 44 6.58 -13.64 9.53
CA ASP A 44 7.65 -13.11 10.37
C ASP A 44 7.43 -11.63 10.71
N HIS A 45 6.99 -10.84 9.72
CA HIS A 45 6.54 -9.47 9.91
C HIS A 45 5.42 -9.36 10.95
N HIS A 46 4.38 -10.20 10.85
CA HIS A 46 3.31 -10.30 11.86
C HIS A 46 3.81 -10.66 13.25
N ARG A 47 4.74 -11.62 13.34
CA ARG A 47 5.31 -12.06 14.61
C ARG A 47 6.10 -10.95 15.31
N ARG A 48 6.84 -10.14 14.55
CA ARG A 48 7.65 -9.04 15.08
C ARG A 48 6.87 -7.72 15.22
N ASN A 49 5.78 -7.57 14.47
CA ASN A 49 5.00 -6.33 14.34
C ASN A 49 5.88 -5.11 13.99
N GLU A 50 6.76 -5.29 13.02
CA GLU A 50 7.71 -4.27 12.56
C GLU A 50 7.81 -4.31 11.05
N GLY A 51 7.70 -3.15 10.39
CA GLY A 51 8.03 -3.05 8.95
C GLY A 51 9.51 -3.36 8.65
N GLN A 52 9.97 -3.06 7.45
CA GLN A 52 11.40 -3.05 7.10
C GLN A 52 11.93 -1.64 6.77
N GLY A 53 11.12 -0.60 6.95
CA GLY A 53 11.47 0.76 6.55
C GLY A 53 11.04 1.08 5.11
N VAL A 54 10.75 2.36 4.88
CA VAL A 54 10.08 2.84 3.66
C VAL A 54 10.83 2.43 2.36
N VAL A 55 12.15 2.56 2.32
CA VAL A 55 12.94 2.29 1.10
C VAL A 55 12.98 0.80 0.78
N TRP A 56 13.09 -0.08 1.78
CA TRP A 56 13.12 -1.51 1.53
C TRP A 56 11.76 -2.07 1.15
N GLU A 57 10.68 -1.59 1.76
CA GLU A 57 9.31 -1.88 1.30
C GLU A 57 9.12 -1.44 -0.16
N PHE A 58 9.48 -0.19 -0.47
CA PHE A 58 9.37 0.35 -1.82
C PHE A 58 10.15 -0.50 -2.84
N ARG A 59 11.40 -0.85 -2.53
CA ARG A 59 12.24 -1.70 -3.38
C ARG A 59 11.57 -3.04 -3.65
N ASP A 60 11.02 -3.67 -2.64
CA ASP A 60 10.37 -4.98 -2.78
C ASP A 60 9.10 -4.86 -3.65
N TYR A 61 8.34 -3.77 -3.52
CA TYR A 61 7.15 -3.51 -4.34
C TYR A 61 7.51 -3.25 -5.80
N ILE A 62 8.54 -2.43 -6.06
CA ILE A 62 9.07 -2.23 -7.42
C ILE A 62 9.55 -3.56 -8.01
N ARG A 63 10.33 -4.34 -7.25
CA ARG A 63 10.85 -5.63 -7.72
C ARG A 63 9.73 -6.61 -8.08
N GLY A 64 8.68 -6.68 -7.26
CA GLY A 64 7.53 -7.56 -7.47
C GLY A 64 6.64 -7.15 -8.65
N SER A 65 6.65 -5.86 -9.02
CA SER A 65 5.75 -5.31 -10.04
C SER A 65 6.46 -4.85 -11.32
N PHE A 66 7.79 -4.91 -11.39
CA PHE A 66 8.61 -4.37 -12.47
C PHE A 66 8.15 -4.77 -13.88
N LEU A 67 7.86 -6.07 -14.08
CA LEU A 67 7.39 -6.56 -15.39
C LEU A 67 6.03 -5.97 -15.76
N VAL A 68 5.11 -5.86 -14.79
CA VAL A 68 3.76 -5.32 -15.00
C VAL A 68 3.80 -3.82 -15.28
N MET A 69 4.74 -3.09 -14.67
CA MET A 69 4.95 -1.65 -14.93
C MET A 69 5.42 -1.37 -16.36
N GLY A 70 6.07 -2.34 -17.01
CA GLY A 70 6.55 -2.22 -18.39
C GLY A 70 5.48 -2.47 -19.48
N LEU A 71 4.34 -3.07 -19.15
CA LEU A 71 3.42 -3.62 -20.16
C LEU A 71 2.83 -2.57 -21.11
N MET A 72 2.50 -1.38 -20.60
CA MET A 72 1.82 -0.38 -21.44
C MET A 72 2.75 0.30 -22.46
N PHE A 73 4.07 0.11 -22.36
CA PHE A 73 5.01 0.57 -23.39
C PHE A 73 4.84 -0.16 -24.72
N PHE A 74 4.28 -1.37 -24.73
CA PHE A 74 3.95 -2.08 -25.97
C PHE A 74 2.78 -1.45 -26.74
N LEU A 75 1.99 -0.58 -26.10
CA LEU A 75 0.87 0.12 -26.74
C LEU A 75 1.26 1.51 -27.23
N SER A 76 1.91 2.32 -26.38
CA SER A 76 2.48 3.62 -26.75
C SER A 76 3.39 4.17 -25.66
N TRP A 77 4.24 5.15 -26.00
CA TRP A 77 5.08 5.85 -25.02
C TRP A 77 4.26 6.58 -23.96
N GLU A 78 3.19 7.25 -24.36
CA GLU A 78 2.33 8.01 -23.46
C GLU A 78 1.63 7.10 -22.44
N ALA A 79 1.09 5.97 -22.91
CA ALA A 79 0.48 4.97 -22.03
C ALA A 79 1.52 4.31 -21.11
N GLY A 80 2.68 3.94 -21.65
CA GLY A 80 3.79 3.35 -20.90
C GLY A 80 4.30 4.25 -19.78
N ILE A 81 4.57 5.53 -20.08
CA ILE A 81 5.02 6.52 -19.09
C ILE A 81 3.96 6.73 -18.01
N GLY A 82 2.70 6.97 -18.42
CA GLY A 82 1.60 7.17 -17.47
C GLY A 82 1.42 5.98 -16.53
N TRP A 83 1.36 4.77 -17.09
CA TRP A 83 1.21 3.53 -16.33
C TRP A 83 2.36 3.27 -15.36
N CYS A 84 3.61 3.40 -15.83
CA CYS A 84 4.79 3.20 -15.01
C CYS A 84 4.82 4.21 -13.84
N LEU A 85 4.57 5.49 -14.11
CA LEU A 85 4.50 6.52 -13.08
C LEU A 85 3.38 6.23 -12.07
N GLY A 86 2.20 5.81 -12.51
CA GLY A 86 1.09 5.47 -11.62
C GLY A 86 1.43 4.31 -10.68
N GLY A 87 2.07 3.26 -11.22
CA GLY A 87 2.56 2.14 -10.43
C GLY A 87 3.65 2.54 -9.43
N VAL A 88 4.64 3.32 -9.86
CA VAL A 88 5.73 3.80 -9.00
C VAL A 88 5.20 4.71 -7.90
N SER A 89 4.30 5.63 -8.22
CA SER A 89 3.64 6.51 -7.25
C SER A 89 2.86 5.72 -6.21
N TYR A 90 2.10 4.71 -6.62
CA TYR A 90 1.38 3.87 -5.66
C TYR A 90 2.34 3.03 -4.80
N ALA A 91 3.39 2.44 -5.38
CA ALA A 91 4.39 1.69 -4.62
C ALA A 91 5.07 2.55 -3.55
N ALA A 92 5.42 3.79 -3.89
CA ALA A 92 6.00 4.75 -2.93
C ALA A 92 5.01 5.11 -1.82
N PHE A 93 3.75 5.40 -2.19
CA PHE A 93 2.70 5.72 -1.24
C PHE A 93 2.39 4.55 -0.29
N SER A 94 2.30 3.34 -0.83
CA SER A 94 2.07 2.11 -0.07
C SER A 94 3.20 1.83 0.91
N ALA A 95 4.46 1.91 0.48
CA ALA A 95 5.62 1.70 1.34
C ALA A 95 5.67 2.72 2.49
N TYR A 96 5.36 3.99 2.17
CA TYR A 96 5.23 5.04 3.17
C TYR A 96 4.09 4.76 4.16
N ALA A 97 2.89 4.48 3.67
CA ALA A 97 1.70 4.23 4.48
C ALA A 97 1.85 2.98 5.35
N HIS A 98 2.51 1.94 4.83
CA HIS A 98 2.81 0.72 5.57
C HIS A 98 3.71 1.04 6.77
N GLN A 99 4.85 1.70 6.56
CA GLN A 99 5.76 2.05 7.65
C GLN A 99 5.15 3.07 8.62
N LEU A 100 4.39 4.05 8.11
CA LEU A 100 3.69 5.03 8.93
C LEU A 100 2.69 4.37 9.87
N GLN A 101 1.98 3.34 9.44
CA GLN A 101 1.03 2.64 10.31
C GLN A 101 1.69 1.83 11.42
N HIS A 102 2.91 1.32 11.22
CA HIS A 102 3.67 0.67 12.30
C HIS A 102 4.17 1.65 13.34
N GLU A 103 4.54 2.86 12.95
CA GLU A 103 5.23 3.81 13.84
C GLU A 103 4.37 4.96 14.36
N ASN A 104 3.43 5.45 13.56
CA ASN A 104 2.55 6.56 13.93
C ASN A 104 1.19 6.47 13.19
N PRO A 105 0.33 5.51 13.59
CA PRO A 105 -0.96 5.25 12.93
C PRO A 105 -1.91 6.45 12.96
N THR A 106 -1.75 7.38 13.91
CA THR A 106 -2.58 8.59 14.02
C THR A 106 -2.40 9.58 12.87
N LYS A 107 -1.30 9.44 12.11
CA LYS A 107 -0.99 10.31 10.97
C LYS A 107 -1.57 9.84 9.64
N CYS A 108 -2.23 8.69 9.61
CA CYS A 108 -2.94 8.18 8.43
C CYS A 108 -4.29 8.87 8.24
N PHE A 109 -4.30 10.20 8.12
CA PHE A 109 -5.51 11.03 8.09
C PHE A 109 -6.45 10.75 6.89
N TRP A 110 -5.93 10.13 5.83
CA TRP A 110 -6.71 9.78 4.63
C TRP A 110 -7.55 8.51 4.80
N MET A 111 -7.41 7.79 5.92
CA MET A 111 -8.25 6.66 6.29
C MET A 111 -8.93 6.95 7.63
N LYS A 112 -10.20 6.56 7.75
CA LYS A 112 -10.95 6.67 9.03
C LYS A 112 -10.29 5.85 10.15
N MET A 113 -9.63 4.77 9.78
CA MET A 113 -8.91 3.86 10.65
C MET A 113 -7.67 3.36 9.90
N PRO A 114 -6.48 3.37 10.51
CA PRO A 114 -5.27 2.82 9.92
C PRO A 114 -5.41 1.29 9.89
N VAL A 115 -5.94 0.78 8.78
CA VAL A 115 -6.35 -0.63 8.62
C VAL A 115 -5.22 -1.62 8.85
N HIS A 116 -4.00 -1.30 8.41
CA HIS A 116 -2.84 -2.18 8.61
C HIS A 116 -2.39 -2.20 10.08
N TYR A 117 -2.39 -1.04 10.73
CA TYR A 117 -2.09 -0.97 12.16
C TYR A 117 -3.03 -1.84 12.99
N VAL A 118 -4.35 -1.69 12.79
CA VAL A 118 -5.34 -2.48 13.53
C VAL A 118 -5.31 -3.95 13.15
N HIS A 119 -4.94 -4.25 11.90
CA HIS A 119 -4.78 -5.61 11.42
C HIS A 119 -3.73 -6.36 12.23
N HIS A 120 -2.59 -5.70 12.50
CA HIS A 120 -1.57 -6.22 13.39
C HIS A 120 -1.98 -6.19 14.87
N LYS A 121 -2.41 -5.03 15.40
CA LYS A 121 -2.72 -4.84 16.82
C LYS A 121 -3.72 -5.87 17.35
N TYR A 122 -4.73 -6.21 16.56
CA TYR A 122 -5.81 -7.10 16.97
C TYR A 122 -5.77 -8.48 16.28
N GLY A 123 -4.65 -8.83 15.61
CA GLY A 123 -4.46 -10.15 14.99
C GLY A 123 -5.54 -10.50 13.96
N MET A 124 -5.88 -9.57 13.07
CA MET A 124 -6.99 -9.71 12.13
C MET A 124 -6.62 -10.51 10.87
N TRP A 125 -6.29 -11.79 11.03
CA TRP A 125 -5.89 -12.70 9.93
C TRP A 125 -6.88 -12.81 8.75
N HIS A 126 -8.12 -12.35 8.92
CA HIS A 126 -9.20 -12.42 7.92
C HIS A 126 -9.82 -11.06 7.55
N HIS A 127 -9.29 -9.94 8.05
CA HIS A 127 -9.88 -8.61 7.87
C HIS A 127 -8.82 -7.52 7.70
N ASN A 128 -9.22 -6.37 7.14
CA ASN A 128 -8.39 -5.15 7.04
C ASN A 128 -7.03 -5.39 6.33
N PHE A 129 -7.07 -5.88 5.10
CA PHE A 129 -5.88 -6.24 4.32
C PHE A 129 -5.27 -5.06 3.54
N GLY A 130 -5.91 -3.91 3.46
CA GLY A 130 -5.33 -2.72 2.84
C GLY A 130 -4.06 -2.27 3.57
N LEU A 131 -3.01 -1.89 2.84
CA LEU A 131 -1.87 -1.19 3.41
C LEU A 131 -2.07 0.31 3.25
N ALA A 132 -2.15 0.81 2.01
CA ALA A 132 -2.21 2.26 1.77
C ALA A 132 -3.61 2.85 1.87
N VAL A 133 -4.62 2.05 1.48
CA VAL A 133 -6.03 2.44 1.37
C VAL A 133 -6.94 1.31 1.86
N ASP A 134 -8.13 1.65 2.35
CA ASP A 134 -9.14 0.70 2.85
C ASP A 134 -10.24 0.37 1.83
N TRP A 135 -10.10 0.85 0.59
CA TRP A 135 -11.14 0.77 -0.44
C TRP A 135 -11.57 -0.68 -0.70
N TRP A 136 -10.59 -1.56 -0.86
CA TRP A 136 -10.84 -2.96 -1.24
C TRP A 136 -11.35 -3.79 -0.07
N ASP A 137 -10.99 -3.44 1.16
CA ASP A 137 -11.62 -4.03 2.33
C ASP A 137 -13.12 -3.74 2.37
N ARG A 138 -13.53 -2.54 1.97
CA ARG A 138 -14.95 -2.16 1.89
C ARG A 138 -15.64 -2.87 0.72
N VAL A 139 -15.00 -2.88 -0.46
CA VAL A 139 -15.56 -3.51 -1.67
C VAL A 139 -15.74 -5.03 -1.49
N PHE A 140 -14.77 -5.72 -0.91
CA PHE A 140 -14.77 -7.18 -0.75
C PHE A 140 -15.26 -7.65 0.63
N GLY A 141 -15.78 -6.74 1.47
CA GLY A 141 -16.41 -7.08 2.75
C GLY A 141 -15.44 -7.59 3.83
N THR A 142 -14.15 -7.23 3.75
CA THR A 142 -13.15 -7.57 4.77
C THR A 142 -12.87 -6.42 5.73
N TYR A 143 -13.50 -5.26 5.54
CA TYR A 143 -13.39 -4.13 6.47
C TYR A 143 -14.06 -4.45 7.82
N LYS A 144 -13.27 -4.50 8.88
CA LYS A 144 -13.74 -4.72 10.25
C LYS A 144 -13.43 -3.49 11.11
N PRO A 145 -14.42 -2.62 11.39
CA PRO A 145 -14.20 -1.45 12.22
C PRO A 145 -13.89 -1.87 13.67
N VAL A 146 -13.00 -1.13 14.31
CA VAL A 146 -12.71 -1.25 15.75
C VAL A 146 -12.48 0.14 16.35
N GLU A 147 -12.73 0.27 17.64
CA GLU A 147 -12.30 1.43 18.41
C GLU A 147 -10.79 1.32 18.63
N TRP A 148 -10.02 2.02 17.78
CA TRP A 148 -8.57 1.88 17.72
C TRP A 148 -7.80 3.04 18.36
N LEU A 149 -8.42 4.22 18.43
CA LEU A 149 -7.78 5.43 18.95
C LEU A 149 -8.01 5.48 20.46
N THR A 150 -7.10 4.90 21.23
CA THR A 150 -7.17 4.86 22.69
C THR A 150 -6.17 5.84 23.30
N GLN A 151 -6.12 5.90 24.64
CA GLN A 151 -5.09 6.69 25.33
C GLN A 151 -3.67 6.23 25.00
N GLU A 152 -3.48 4.95 24.65
CA GLU A 152 -2.17 4.42 24.22
C GLU A 152 -1.68 5.18 22.98
N GLU A 153 -2.48 5.24 21.91
CA GLU A 153 -2.14 5.95 20.67
C GLU A 153 -1.99 7.45 20.88
N LEU A 154 -2.87 8.05 21.69
CA LEU A 154 -2.85 9.48 21.98
C LEU A 154 -1.66 9.91 22.85
N SER A 155 -1.10 8.99 23.63
CA SER A 155 0.07 9.24 24.48
C SER A 155 1.42 9.04 23.76
N GLN A 156 1.41 8.57 22.52
CA GLN A 156 2.65 8.39 21.75
C GLN A 156 3.36 9.73 21.52
N PRO A 157 4.70 9.78 21.61
CA PRO A 157 5.45 11.01 21.32
C PRO A 157 5.13 11.54 19.93
N GLU A 158 4.92 12.86 19.80
CA GLU A 158 4.73 13.48 18.50
C GLU A 158 5.99 13.30 17.64
N ARG A 159 5.89 12.42 16.64
CA ARG A 159 6.90 12.25 15.58
C ARG A 159 6.44 12.89 14.31
N GLY A 160 7.29 13.65 13.62
CA GLY A 160 7.01 14.24 12.30
C GLY A 160 6.68 13.20 11.21
N TYR A 161 6.04 13.61 10.11
CA TYR A 161 5.66 12.71 9.00
C TYR A 161 6.85 12.03 8.30
N LEU A 162 8.07 12.55 8.49
CA LEU A 162 9.33 12.03 7.94
C LEU A 162 10.19 11.32 9.00
N GLN A 163 9.79 11.35 10.27
CA GLN A 163 10.49 10.67 11.37
C GLN A 163 10.01 9.22 11.45
N LEU A 164 10.30 8.49 10.37
CA LEU A 164 10.04 7.06 10.20
C LEU A 164 11.37 6.35 9.99
N ARG A 165 11.39 5.05 10.22
CA ARG A 165 12.49 4.22 9.72
C ARG A 165 12.45 4.18 8.20
N TRP A 166 13.50 4.67 7.56
CA TRP A 166 13.63 4.69 6.11
C TRP A 166 14.30 3.44 5.53
N TRP A 167 15.09 2.71 6.32
CA TRP A 167 15.88 1.53 5.93
C TRP A 167 15.99 0.51 7.07
#